data_AF-A0A9P5XFX7-F1
#
_entry.id   AF-A0A9P5XFX7-F1
#
_cell.length_a   1.000
_cell.length_b   1.000
_cell.length_c   1.000
_cell.angle_alpha   90.00
_cell.angle_beta   90.00
_cell.angle_gamma   90.00
#
_symmetry.space_group_name_H-M   'P 1'
#
loop_
_entity.id
_entity.type
_entity.pdbx_description
1 polymer ?
#
loop_
_entity_poly.entity_id
_entity_poly.type
_entity_poly.pdbx_seq_one_letter_code
_entity_poly.pdbx_strand_id
1 'polypeptide(L)'
;MAGPSPSFSRTRVRWSPGFFATSLLIRLPFFILALDFFDVGVFGHIIRSPDQSNLTSPLTNLTPEQPNFDSFNIGGALYSPASNYVSLPSLPPSCSMYNAAGNECPTTDMMAVNVTYDDCTDAWTLCHCGSANMSLDDAVERLGKVPVGLRKFIAMTLVLPGEETHAYSLTSGDLHMFGDCSMETWVHEATHSYDYAFGDPISGGQPWLDALNADSCATDTYGTSDAAEEFAQMSVLKTFSLIYGALPSGWDPACMSNQLAYMDTLPLYDKTTLFADTCATSPTSVSTPDGRLGTVRAIKIDGPSPVPGAPLRINPNANPTAHVPSSTSEALTPSSTLIAPISVGKDPTDNPDAENKKGNAAVPLLHHSRWQWSRLLYSCVAVVSILGVY
;
A
#
# COMPACT_ATOMS: atom_id res chain seq x y z
N MET A 1 23.62 34.98 -66.50
CA MET A 1 22.53 35.97 -66.59
C MET A 1 21.92 36.10 -65.21
N ALA A 2 22.19 37.22 -64.55
CA ALA A 2 21.72 37.55 -63.20
C ALA A 2 20.51 38.50 -63.31
N GLY A 3 19.51 38.33 -62.44
CA GLY A 3 18.34 39.20 -62.31
C GLY A 3 17.97 39.38 -60.83
N PRO A 4 17.35 40.51 -60.44
CA PRO A 4 17.81 41.28 -59.29
C PRO A 4 16.90 41.27 -58.05
N SER A 5 17.52 41.60 -56.91
CA SER A 5 16.93 41.85 -55.59
C SER A 5 16.17 43.18 -55.51
N PRO A 6 15.14 43.31 -54.63
CA PRO A 6 14.62 44.60 -54.21
C PRO A 6 15.10 45.04 -52.81
N SER A 7 15.19 46.36 -52.68
CA SER A 7 15.81 47.18 -51.64
C SER A 7 14.92 47.48 -50.43
N PHE A 8 15.56 47.61 -49.26
CA PHE A 8 15.01 48.18 -48.02
C PHE A 8 14.96 49.72 -48.05
N SER A 9 13.90 50.30 -47.46
CA SER A 9 13.81 51.74 -47.11
C SER A 9 13.43 51.89 -45.64
N ARG A 10 14.23 52.66 -44.89
CA ARG A 10 14.01 53.04 -43.49
C ARG A 10 13.32 54.40 -43.42
N THR A 11 12.29 54.52 -42.58
CA THR A 11 11.74 55.81 -42.16
C THR A 11 11.97 55.99 -40.66
N ARG A 12 12.69 57.06 -40.28
CA ARG A 12 12.89 57.51 -38.89
C ARG A 12 11.80 58.52 -38.55
N VAL A 13 11.15 58.36 -37.39
CA VAL A 13 10.35 59.42 -36.76
C VAL A 13 10.95 59.72 -35.39
N ARG A 14 11.12 61.01 -35.13
CA ARG A 14 11.80 61.62 -33.99
C ARG A 14 10.71 62.28 -33.12
N TRP A 15 10.70 62.03 -31.82
CA TRP A 15 9.95 62.84 -30.85
C TRP A 15 10.79 63.03 -29.58
N SER A 16 10.72 64.24 -29.03
CA SER A 16 11.26 64.66 -27.73
C SER A 16 10.28 65.72 -27.15
N PRO A 17 10.46 66.20 -25.91
CA PRO A 17 9.86 65.65 -24.71
C PRO A 17 8.87 66.63 -24.04
N GLY A 18 8.07 66.15 -23.08
CA GLY A 18 7.18 67.00 -22.27
C GLY A 18 6.89 66.37 -20.90
N PHE A 19 7.10 67.15 -19.86
CA PHE A 19 7.19 66.81 -18.44
C PHE A 19 5.85 66.98 -17.68
N PHE A 20 5.78 66.29 -16.52
CA PHE A 20 4.97 66.51 -15.30
C PHE A 20 3.43 66.51 -15.35
N ALA A 21 2.84 65.51 -14.68
CA ALA A 21 1.92 65.75 -13.56
C ALA A 21 1.79 64.49 -12.68
N THR A 22 2.07 64.68 -11.40
CA THR A 22 1.84 63.78 -10.28
C THR A 22 0.35 63.54 -10.07
N SER A 23 -0.05 62.28 -9.86
CA SER A 23 -1.29 61.94 -9.14
C SER A 23 -1.17 60.59 -8.48
N LEU A 24 -1.15 60.67 -7.14
CA LEU A 24 -1.26 59.61 -6.16
C LEU A 24 -2.66 58.98 -6.28
N LEU A 25 -2.73 57.71 -6.69
CA LEU A 25 -3.95 56.91 -6.63
C LEU A 25 -3.64 55.60 -5.91
N ILE A 26 -4.15 55.52 -4.68
CA ILE A 26 -4.22 54.35 -3.83
C ILE A 26 -4.98 53.26 -4.60
N ARG A 27 -4.33 52.14 -4.93
CA ARG A 27 -4.98 50.93 -5.43
C ARG A 27 -5.12 49.93 -4.27
N LEU A 28 -6.36 49.75 -3.83
CA LEU A 28 -6.80 48.58 -3.08
C LEU A 28 -6.77 47.35 -4.00
N PRO A 29 -6.42 46.15 -3.52
CA PRO A 29 -6.52 44.93 -4.31
C PRO A 29 -7.99 44.49 -4.43
N PHE A 30 -8.47 44.41 -5.68
CA PHE A 30 -9.66 43.66 -6.05
C PHE A 30 -9.35 42.16 -5.95
N PHE A 31 -10.00 41.48 -5.03
CA PHE A 31 -10.15 40.03 -5.05
C PHE A 31 -11.07 39.65 -6.22
N ILE A 32 -10.53 38.97 -7.22
CA ILE A 32 -11.33 38.25 -8.23
C ILE A 32 -11.46 36.81 -7.72
N LEU A 33 -12.64 36.48 -7.23
CA LEU A 33 -13.09 35.11 -7.03
C LEU A 33 -13.39 34.51 -8.41
N ALA A 34 -12.56 33.55 -8.84
CA ALA A 34 -12.91 32.65 -9.92
C ALA A 34 -13.63 31.44 -9.31
N LEU A 35 -14.95 31.43 -9.46
CA LEU A 35 -15.80 30.25 -9.36
C LEU A 35 -15.92 29.61 -10.75
N ASP A 36 -16.14 28.30 -10.73
CA ASP A 36 -16.59 27.41 -11.81
C ASP A 36 -15.54 26.81 -12.77
N PHE A 37 -15.25 25.53 -12.53
CA PHE A 37 -15.55 24.45 -13.49
C PHE A 37 -15.99 23.21 -12.69
N PHE A 38 -17.31 23.08 -12.47
CA PHE A 38 -17.93 21.81 -12.10
C PHE A 38 -18.16 21.02 -13.39
N ASP A 39 -17.64 19.79 -13.41
CA ASP A 39 -17.90 18.83 -14.47
C ASP A 39 -19.34 18.32 -14.37
N VAL A 40 -20.05 18.40 -15.49
CA VAL A 40 -21.47 18.08 -15.61
C VAL A 40 -21.59 16.77 -16.37
N GLY A 41 -21.83 15.69 -15.63
CA GLY A 41 -22.77 14.65 -16.04
C GLY A 41 -22.24 13.47 -16.85
N VAL A 42 -22.23 12.29 -16.19
CA VAL A 42 -23.01 11.12 -16.65
C VAL A 42 -23.59 10.44 -15.41
N PHE A 43 -24.85 10.79 -15.07
CA PHE A 43 -25.62 10.06 -14.07
C PHE A 43 -26.16 8.77 -14.68
N GLY A 44 -25.44 7.67 -14.49
CA GLY A 44 -26.06 6.35 -14.38
C GLY A 44 -26.66 6.25 -12.99
N HIS A 45 -27.98 6.05 -12.90
CA HIS A 45 -28.68 5.76 -11.64
C HIS A 45 -28.20 4.40 -11.10
N ILE A 46 -27.07 4.39 -10.39
CA ILE A 46 -26.73 3.31 -9.47
C ILE A 46 -27.56 3.59 -8.23
N ILE A 47 -28.50 2.70 -7.92
CA ILE A 47 -29.17 2.66 -6.64
C ILE A 47 -28.07 2.40 -5.61
N ARG A 48 -27.53 3.45 -4.98
CA ARG A 48 -26.64 3.31 -3.83
C ARG A 48 -27.43 2.54 -2.77
N SER A 49 -26.88 1.42 -2.32
CA SER A 49 -27.43 0.72 -1.16
C SER A 49 -27.49 1.72 0.01
N PRO A 50 -28.63 1.85 0.72
CA PRO A 50 -28.84 2.91 1.70
C PRO A 50 -28.00 2.80 3.00
N ASP A 51 -27.04 1.89 3.10
CA ASP A 51 -26.28 1.61 4.34
C ASP A 51 -24.74 1.74 4.20
N GLN A 52 -24.27 2.65 3.34
CA GLN A 52 -22.84 2.96 3.25
C GLN A 52 -22.38 4.01 4.26
N SER A 53 -23.27 4.55 5.10
CA SER A 53 -22.90 5.50 6.17
C SER A 53 -22.04 4.88 7.28
N ASN A 54 -22.02 3.56 7.40
CA ASN A 54 -21.22 2.85 8.38
C ASN A 54 -19.76 2.66 7.98
N LEU A 55 -19.42 2.83 6.69
CA LEU A 55 -18.04 2.67 6.20
C LEU A 55 -17.07 3.71 6.72
N THR A 56 -17.55 4.85 7.21
CA THR A 56 -16.69 5.95 7.70
C THR A 56 -16.98 6.30 9.16
N SER A 57 -17.75 5.44 9.85
CA SER A 57 -18.17 5.69 11.23
C SER A 57 -17.24 4.93 12.19
N PRO A 58 -16.67 5.61 13.21
CA PRO A 58 -15.84 4.95 14.21
C PRO A 58 -16.54 3.77 14.88
N LEU A 59 -15.82 2.67 15.03
CA LEU A 59 -16.28 1.42 15.65
C LEU A 59 -16.25 1.52 17.18
N THR A 60 -17.02 2.47 17.72
CA THR A 60 -16.99 2.83 19.15
C THR A 60 -17.40 1.70 20.11
N ASN A 61 -18.00 0.63 19.60
CA ASN A 61 -18.36 -0.57 20.36
C ASN A 61 -17.21 -1.56 20.55
N LEU A 62 -16.11 -1.42 19.81
CA LEU A 62 -14.97 -2.32 19.86
C LEU A 62 -13.82 -1.72 20.66
N THR A 63 -13.19 -2.52 21.51
CA THR A 63 -11.93 -2.14 22.15
C THR A 63 -10.74 -2.63 21.31
N PRO A 64 -9.71 -1.82 21.07
CA PRO A 64 -8.53 -2.29 20.34
C PRO A 64 -7.78 -3.35 21.16
N GLU A 65 -7.47 -4.50 20.55
CA GLU A 65 -6.70 -5.57 21.21
C GLU A 65 -5.24 -5.17 21.40
N GLN A 66 -4.65 -4.47 20.43
CA GLN A 66 -3.30 -3.90 20.53
C GLN A 66 -3.28 -2.40 20.20
N PRO A 67 -2.24 -1.64 20.61
CA PRO A 67 -2.09 -0.26 20.16
C PRO A 67 -1.83 -0.18 18.65
N ASN A 68 -1.04 -1.11 18.11
CA ASN A 68 -0.63 -1.19 16.70
C ASN A 68 -0.02 -2.58 16.40
N PHE A 69 0.44 -2.79 15.15
CA PHE A 69 1.13 -4.01 14.70
C PHE A 69 2.64 -4.05 14.97
N ASP A 70 3.19 -3.26 15.89
CA ASP A 70 4.65 -3.24 16.15
C ASP A 70 5.18 -4.52 16.85
N SER A 71 4.28 -5.41 17.30
CA SER A 71 4.64 -6.62 18.04
C SER A 71 5.04 -7.82 17.17
N PHE A 72 4.84 -7.75 15.87
CA PHE A 72 5.18 -8.83 14.93
C PHE A 72 5.69 -8.30 13.59
N ASN A 73 6.24 -9.20 12.77
CA ASN A 73 6.71 -8.88 11.42
C ASN A 73 6.37 -10.05 10.49
N ILE A 74 5.55 -9.80 9.46
CA ILE A 74 5.24 -10.81 8.43
C ILE A 74 6.25 -10.82 7.28
N GLY A 75 6.95 -9.71 7.06
CA GLY A 75 7.87 -9.52 5.94
C GLY A 75 9.04 -10.51 5.88
N GLY A 76 9.48 -11.02 7.04
CA GLY A 76 10.53 -12.04 7.11
C GLY A 76 10.11 -13.45 6.68
N ALA A 77 8.80 -13.73 6.67
CA ALA A 77 8.25 -15.06 6.33
C ALA A 77 7.51 -15.09 4.99
N LEU A 78 7.16 -13.93 4.44
CA LEU A 78 6.57 -13.83 3.11
C LEU A 78 7.58 -14.25 2.03
N TYR A 79 7.08 -15.04 1.08
CA TYR A 79 7.85 -15.45 -0.09
C TYR A 79 8.20 -14.23 -0.93
N SER A 80 9.46 -14.15 -1.38
CA SER A 80 9.95 -13.10 -2.28
C SER A 80 10.22 -13.71 -3.66
N PRO A 81 9.29 -13.58 -4.62
CA PRO A 81 9.47 -14.10 -5.97
C PRO A 81 10.63 -13.40 -6.68
N ALA A 82 11.26 -14.09 -7.63
CA ALA A 82 12.29 -13.45 -8.44
C ALA A 82 11.63 -12.37 -9.31
N SER A 83 12.17 -11.16 -9.26
CA SER A 83 11.61 -10.02 -9.98
C SER A 83 12.54 -9.53 -11.09
N ASN A 84 11.96 -9.02 -12.17
CA ASN A 84 12.65 -8.21 -13.16
C ASN A 84 11.79 -7.00 -13.50
N TYR A 85 12.40 -5.83 -13.69
CA TYR A 85 11.67 -4.63 -14.10
C TYR A 85 12.32 -3.94 -15.31
N VAL A 86 11.48 -3.27 -16.09
CA VAL A 86 11.87 -2.51 -17.28
C VAL A 86 11.35 -1.08 -17.14
N SER A 87 12.23 -0.09 -17.27
CA SER A 87 11.82 1.32 -17.28
C SER A 87 10.93 1.64 -18.47
N LEU A 88 9.85 2.36 -18.21
CA LEU A 88 8.97 2.87 -19.24
C LEU A 88 9.60 4.10 -19.92
N PRO A 89 9.44 4.25 -21.25
CA PRO A 89 10.02 5.37 -21.99
C PRO A 89 9.36 6.72 -21.66
N SER A 90 8.16 6.70 -21.08
CA SER A 90 7.39 7.87 -20.67
C SER A 90 6.58 7.55 -19.42
N LEU A 91 6.38 8.55 -18.56
CA LEU A 91 5.56 8.46 -17.37
C LEU A 91 4.08 8.27 -17.75
N PRO A 92 3.40 7.19 -17.30
CA PRO A 92 1.97 7.02 -17.55
C PRO A 92 1.13 8.18 -16.99
N PRO A 93 -0.03 8.50 -17.59
CA PRO A 93 -0.90 9.57 -17.11
C PRO A 93 -1.24 9.47 -15.61
N SER A 94 -1.55 8.26 -15.14
CA SER A 94 -1.83 7.91 -13.74
C SER A 94 -0.69 8.25 -12.77
N CYS A 95 0.56 8.25 -13.24
CA CYS A 95 1.71 8.67 -12.43
C CYS A 95 2.01 10.15 -12.60
N SER A 96 1.90 10.66 -13.83
CA SER A 96 2.24 12.04 -14.18
C SER A 96 1.39 13.07 -13.44
N MET A 97 0.15 12.73 -13.07
CA MET A 97 -0.71 13.63 -12.29
C MET A 97 -0.16 13.90 -10.88
N TYR A 98 0.67 13.01 -10.33
CA TYR A 98 1.32 13.18 -9.02
C TYR A 98 2.74 13.76 -9.13
N ASN A 99 3.27 13.89 -10.35
CA ASN A 99 4.63 14.34 -10.64
C ASN A 99 4.71 15.86 -10.92
N ALA A 100 4.36 16.69 -9.93
CA ALA A 100 4.45 18.14 -10.03
C ALA A 100 4.82 18.79 -8.69
N ALA A 101 5.44 19.97 -8.74
CA ALA A 101 5.71 20.75 -7.54
C ALA A 101 4.40 21.06 -6.81
N GLY A 102 4.34 20.74 -5.51
CA GLY A 102 3.13 20.87 -4.70
C GLY A 102 2.21 19.64 -4.71
N ASN A 103 2.52 18.62 -5.52
CA ASN A 103 1.91 17.30 -5.43
C ASN A 103 2.79 16.35 -4.61
N GLU A 104 2.37 15.08 -4.53
CA GLU A 104 2.98 14.04 -3.71
C GLU A 104 4.43 13.71 -4.11
N CYS A 105 4.79 13.88 -5.39
CA CYS A 105 6.17 13.86 -5.84
C CYS A 105 6.66 15.27 -6.20
N PRO A 106 7.28 16.00 -5.24
CA PRO A 106 7.59 17.42 -5.40
C PRO A 106 8.78 17.69 -6.34
N THR A 107 9.63 16.70 -6.59
CA THR A 107 10.91 16.85 -7.31
C THR A 107 10.79 16.77 -8.83
N THR A 108 9.59 16.48 -9.37
CA THR A 108 9.34 16.32 -10.82
C THR A 108 10.19 15.23 -11.51
N ASP A 109 10.79 14.34 -10.74
CA ASP A 109 11.74 13.32 -11.18
C ASP A 109 11.17 11.89 -11.06
N MET A 110 9.83 11.76 -11.06
CA MET A 110 9.18 10.45 -11.04
C MET A 110 9.52 9.65 -12.29
N MET A 111 9.90 8.39 -12.07
CA MET A 111 10.05 7.38 -13.13
C MET A 111 8.97 6.31 -12.98
N ALA A 112 8.70 5.59 -14.07
CA ALA A 112 7.82 4.42 -14.05
C ALA A 112 8.55 3.20 -14.59
N VAL A 113 8.28 2.05 -13.98
CA VAL A 113 8.76 0.75 -14.43
C VAL A 113 7.59 -0.21 -14.55
N ASN A 114 7.70 -1.18 -15.45
CA ASN A 114 6.88 -2.39 -15.41
C ASN A 114 7.67 -3.48 -14.73
N VAL A 115 7.14 -4.02 -13.64
CA VAL A 115 7.73 -5.09 -12.83
C VAL A 115 7.03 -6.41 -13.15
N THR A 116 7.80 -7.46 -13.32
CA THR A 116 7.34 -8.84 -13.51
C THR A 116 7.94 -9.72 -12.43
N TYR A 117 7.19 -10.75 -12.03
CA TYR A 117 7.60 -11.71 -11.00
C TYR A 117 7.45 -13.13 -11.54
N ASP A 118 8.25 -14.07 -11.08
CA ASP A 118 8.22 -15.46 -11.60
C ASP A 118 6.97 -16.26 -11.19
N ASP A 119 6.25 -15.80 -10.16
CA ASP A 119 4.96 -16.33 -9.71
C ASP A 119 3.75 -15.70 -10.44
N CYS A 120 3.97 -14.80 -11.41
CA CYS A 120 2.89 -14.19 -12.16
C CYS A 120 3.32 -13.61 -13.51
N THR A 121 2.60 -13.98 -14.58
CA THR A 121 2.96 -13.56 -15.95
C THR A 121 2.62 -12.09 -16.26
N ASP A 122 1.70 -11.49 -15.51
CA ASP A 122 1.32 -10.09 -15.71
C ASP A 122 2.36 -9.16 -15.11
N ALA A 123 2.52 -7.98 -15.71
CA ALA A 123 3.39 -6.93 -15.18
C ALA A 123 2.57 -5.93 -14.37
N TRP A 124 3.17 -5.39 -13.31
CA TRP A 124 2.62 -4.27 -12.54
C TRP A 124 3.38 -2.99 -12.84
N THR A 125 2.65 -1.89 -12.98
CA THR A 125 3.26 -0.57 -13.10
C THR A 125 3.61 -0.04 -11.71
N LEU A 126 4.87 0.32 -11.51
CA LEU A 126 5.37 0.97 -10.30
C LEU A 126 5.96 2.32 -10.69
N CYS A 127 5.49 3.37 -10.04
CA CYS A 127 5.95 4.74 -10.20
C CYS A 127 6.72 5.17 -8.96
N HIS A 128 7.97 5.57 -9.16
CA HIS A 128 8.92 5.85 -8.09
C HIS A 128 9.34 7.31 -8.21
N CYS A 129 9.06 8.09 -7.18
CA CYS A 129 9.52 9.47 -7.07
C CYS A 129 11.02 9.46 -6.75
N GLY A 130 11.83 10.27 -7.43
CA GLY A 130 13.28 10.26 -7.23
C GLY A 130 13.72 10.73 -5.83
N SER A 131 12.83 11.39 -5.09
CA SER A 131 13.02 11.77 -3.68
C SER A 131 12.41 10.80 -2.66
N ALA A 132 11.82 9.68 -3.08
CA ALA A 132 11.23 8.71 -2.16
C ALA A 132 12.25 8.10 -1.20
N ASN A 133 11.85 7.86 0.05
CA ASN A 133 12.71 7.27 1.07
C ASN A 133 13.03 5.80 0.78
N MET A 134 12.04 5.06 0.27
CA MET A 134 12.20 3.68 -0.14
C MET A 134 12.84 3.62 -1.54
N SER A 135 13.88 2.79 -1.70
CA SER A 135 14.52 2.62 -3.01
C SER A 135 13.59 1.89 -3.99
N LEU A 136 13.84 2.04 -5.30
CA LEU A 136 13.07 1.30 -6.31
C LEU A 136 13.21 -0.22 -6.11
N ASP A 137 14.41 -0.71 -5.79
CA ASP A 137 14.66 -2.14 -5.59
C ASP A 137 13.91 -2.67 -4.34
N ASP A 138 13.91 -1.91 -3.23
CA ASP A 138 13.13 -2.27 -2.04
C ASP A 138 11.62 -2.27 -2.33
N ALA A 139 11.13 -1.29 -3.09
CA ALA A 139 9.72 -1.24 -3.46
C ALA A 139 9.31 -2.40 -4.38
N VAL A 140 10.17 -2.78 -5.32
CA VAL A 140 9.99 -3.98 -6.16
C VAL A 140 9.98 -5.24 -5.31
N GLU A 141 10.90 -5.37 -4.34
CA GLU A 141 10.93 -6.52 -3.44
C GLU A 141 9.66 -6.59 -2.57
N ARG A 142 9.23 -5.47 -1.99
CA ARG A 142 8.05 -5.42 -1.11
C ARG A 142 6.75 -5.67 -1.86
N LEU A 143 6.58 -5.06 -3.03
CA LEU A 143 5.47 -5.41 -3.92
C LEU A 143 5.53 -6.91 -4.26
N GLY A 144 6.71 -7.48 -4.48
CA GLY A 144 6.90 -8.92 -4.71
C GLY A 144 6.39 -9.80 -3.56
N LYS A 145 6.63 -9.38 -2.32
CA LYS A 145 6.25 -10.10 -1.11
C LYS A 145 4.76 -9.99 -0.75
N VAL A 146 4.01 -9.06 -1.34
CA VAL A 146 2.55 -9.04 -1.16
C VAL A 146 1.98 -10.36 -1.72
N PRO A 147 1.22 -11.13 -0.92
CA PRO A 147 0.67 -12.42 -1.38
C PRO A 147 -0.06 -12.26 -2.71
N VAL A 148 0.20 -13.14 -3.68
CA VAL A 148 -0.30 -12.98 -5.06
C VAL A 148 -1.83 -12.82 -5.11
N GLY A 149 -2.53 -13.48 -4.18
CA GLY A 149 -3.98 -13.41 -4.05
C GLY A 149 -4.47 -11.98 -3.84
N LEU A 150 -3.75 -11.18 -3.07
CA LEU A 150 -4.02 -9.74 -2.87
C LEU A 150 -3.41 -8.90 -3.98
N ARG A 151 -2.15 -9.19 -4.32
CA ARG A 151 -1.35 -8.40 -5.27
C ARG A 151 -1.98 -8.28 -6.66
N LYS A 152 -2.72 -9.29 -7.11
CA LYS A 152 -3.43 -9.26 -8.40
C LYS A 152 -4.54 -8.21 -8.49
N PHE A 153 -4.97 -7.65 -7.36
CA PHE A 153 -5.97 -6.58 -7.31
C PHE A 153 -5.34 -5.19 -7.30
N ILE A 154 -4.02 -5.09 -7.14
CA ILE A 154 -3.28 -3.82 -7.25
C ILE A 154 -3.23 -3.43 -8.72
N ALA A 155 -3.72 -2.23 -9.05
CA ALA A 155 -3.65 -1.66 -10.38
C ALA A 155 -2.28 -1.00 -10.64
N MET A 156 -1.80 -0.23 -9.66
CA MET A 156 -0.53 0.51 -9.73
C MET A 156 0.03 0.74 -8.33
N THR A 157 1.33 0.98 -8.24
CA THR A 157 1.95 1.43 -7.00
C THR A 157 2.74 2.71 -7.21
N LEU A 158 2.53 3.70 -6.35
CA LEU A 158 3.30 4.93 -6.26
C LEU A 158 4.15 4.88 -5.00
N VAL A 159 5.45 5.13 -5.15
CA VAL A 159 6.44 5.18 -4.06
C VAL A 159 6.92 6.60 -3.94
N LEU A 160 6.61 7.22 -2.81
CA LEU A 160 6.59 8.67 -2.62
C LEU A 160 7.43 9.06 -1.39
N PRO A 161 7.98 10.28 -1.35
CA PRO A 161 8.65 10.79 -0.17
C PRO A 161 7.66 10.99 0.99
N GLY A 162 8.11 10.72 2.21
CA GLY A 162 7.36 10.99 3.43
C GLY A 162 8.28 11.25 4.61
N GLU A 163 8.00 12.29 5.40
CA GLU A 163 8.69 12.51 6.68
C GLU A 163 8.31 11.41 7.69
N GLU A 164 7.06 10.95 7.62
CA GLU A 164 6.53 9.82 8.38
C GLU A 164 5.99 8.75 7.44
N THR A 165 6.04 7.49 7.87
CA THR A 165 5.51 6.37 7.11
C THR A 165 3.99 6.39 7.13
N HIS A 166 3.38 6.44 5.96
CA HIS A 166 1.95 6.28 5.80
C HIS A 166 1.64 5.77 4.40
N ALA A 167 0.42 5.32 4.19
CA ALA A 167 -0.06 4.90 2.90
C ALA A 167 -1.56 5.14 2.78
N TYR A 168 -2.05 5.04 1.55
CA TYR A 168 -3.46 4.93 1.27
C TYR A 168 -3.67 4.21 -0.06
N SER A 169 -4.88 3.69 -0.25
CA SER A 169 -5.31 3.06 -1.49
C SER A 169 -6.50 3.78 -2.10
N LEU A 170 -6.51 3.90 -3.42
CA LEU A 170 -7.67 4.40 -4.16
C LEU A 170 -8.61 3.25 -4.52
N THR A 171 -9.89 3.56 -4.71
CA THR A 171 -10.89 2.58 -5.21
C THR A 171 -10.57 2.01 -6.60
N SER A 172 -9.62 2.62 -7.33
CA SER A 172 -9.04 2.08 -8.57
C SER A 172 -8.09 0.89 -8.35
N GLY A 173 -7.66 0.64 -7.12
CA GLY A 173 -6.59 -0.32 -6.78
C GLY A 173 -5.18 0.29 -6.84
N ASP A 174 -5.07 1.62 -6.90
CA ASP A 174 -3.77 2.30 -6.87
C ASP A 174 -3.29 2.42 -5.42
N LEU A 175 -2.07 1.99 -5.16
CA LEU A 175 -1.40 2.08 -3.86
C LEU A 175 -0.49 3.31 -3.83
N HIS A 176 -0.60 4.11 -2.77
CA HIS A 176 0.30 5.23 -2.51
C HIS A 176 1.08 4.97 -1.24
N MET A 177 2.39 4.73 -1.38
CA MET A 177 3.29 4.38 -0.27
C MET A 177 4.23 5.55 0.01
N PHE A 178 4.19 6.12 1.22
CA PHE A 178 5.01 7.26 1.62
C PHE A 178 6.03 6.87 2.68
N GLY A 179 7.29 7.24 2.45
CA GLY A 179 8.36 6.86 3.36
C GLY A 179 8.80 5.40 3.15
N ASP A 180 9.24 4.76 4.22
CA ASP A 180 9.72 3.37 4.22
C ASP A 180 8.71 2.39 4.88
N CYS A 181 7.54 2.20 4.25
CA CYS A 181 6.41 1.44 4.81
C CYS A 181 6.69 -0.05 5.04
N SER A 182 6.32 -0.59 6.20
CA SER A 182 6.52 -2.01 6.54
C SER A 182 5.66 -2.95 5.70
N MET A 183 5.99 -4.25 5.67
CA MET A 183 5.21 -5.23 4.88
C MET A 183 3.77 -5.37 5.34
N GLU A 184 3.48 -5.11 6.61
CA GLU A 184 2.13 -5.04 7.16
C GLU A 184 1.33 -3.92 6.47
N THR A 185 1.94 -2.76 6.24
CA THR A 185 1.33 -1.66 5.46
C THR A 185 1.06 -2.09 4.02
N TRP A 186 2.02 -2.75 3.35
CA TRP A 186 1.81 -3.22 1.98
C TRP A 186 0.65 -4.21 1.85
N VAL A 187 0.51 -5.14 2.81
CA VAL A 187 -0.60 -6.10 2.84
C VAL A 187 -1.92 -5.40 3.19
N HIS A 188 -1.90 -4.45 4.11
CA HIS A 188 -3.05 -3.61 4.45
C HIS A 188 -3.59 -2.88 3.22
N GLU A 189 -2.75 -2.15 2.51
CA GLU A 189 -3.16 -1.38 1.32
C GLU A 189 -3.60 -2.29 0.14
N ALA A 190 -2.91 -3.41 -0.06
CA ALA A 190 -3.33 -4.40 -1.04
C ALA A 190 -4.71 -4.99 -0.70
N THR A 191 -5.09 -5.02 0.59
CA THR A 191 -6.41 -5.45 1.03
C THR A 191 -7.50 -4.45 0.65
N HIS A 192 -7.25 -3.15 0.77
CA HIS A 192 -8.17 -2.14 0.25
C HIS A 192 -8.41 -2.30 -1.25
N SER A 193 -7.37 -2.63 -2.02
CA SER A 193 -7.53 -2.93 -3.45
C SER A 193 -8.44 -4.14 -3.71
N TYR A 194 -8.30 -5.21 -2.92
CA TYR A 194 -9.21 -6.37 -2.98
C TYR A 194 -10.63 -6.01 -2.54
N ASP A 195 -10.77 -5.20 -1.49
CA ASP A 195 -12.05 -4.78 -0.93
C ASP A 195 -12.93 -4.11 -2.01
N TYR A 196 -12.36 -3.19 -2.78
CA TYR A 196 -13.07 -2.47 -3.85
C TYR A 196 -13.16 -3.21 -5.19
N ALA A 197 -12.50 -4.36 -5.35
CA ALA A 197 -12.34 -5.02 -6.66
C ALA A 197 -13.65 -5.44 -7.35
N PHE A 198 -14.75 -5.56 -6.59
CA PHE A 198 -16.04 -6.05 -7.07
C PHE A 198 -17.12 -4.96 -7.14
N GLY A 199 -16.72 -3.69 -7.04
CA GLY A 199 -17.60 -2.52 -7.18
C GLY A 199 -18.14 -2.01 -5.84
N ASP A 200 -18.86 -2.84 -5.10
CA ASP A 200 -19.22 -2.55 -3.71
C ASP A 200 -18.12 -3.13 -2.79
N PRO A 201 -17.63 -2.37 -1.79
CA PRO A 201 -16.62 -2.89 -0.86
C PRO A 201 -17.17 -4.06 -0.05
N ILE A 202 -16.36 -5.11 0.09
CA ILE A 202 -16.63 -6.29 0.94
C ILE A 202 -16.83 -5.84 2.40
N SER A 203 -16.02 -4.90 2.87
CA SER A 203 -16.11 -4.27 4.19
C SER A 203 -17.38 -3.44 4.40
N GLY A 204 -18.07 -3.07 3.32
CA GLY A 204 -19.38 -2.42 3.38
C GLY A 204 -20.55 -3.40 3.44
N GLY A 205 -20.28 -4.70 3.32
CA GLY A 205 -21.29 -5.74 3.30
C GLY A 205 -21.83 -6.06 4.70
N GLN A 206 -23.14 -6.26 4.79
CA GLN A 206 -23.79 -6.65 6.05
C GLN A 206 -23.12 -7.85 6.77
N PRO A 207 -22.67 -8.91 6.06
CA PRO A 207 -22.00 -10.03 6.72
C PRO A 207 -20.73 -9.64 7.51
N TRP A 208 -19.96 -8.67 7.02
CA TRP A 208 -18.81 -8.14 7.74
C TRP A 208 -19.23 -7.26 8.92
N LEU A 209 -20.20 -6.37 8.70
CA LEU A 209 -20.74 -5.50 9.76
C LEU A 209 -21.37 -6.31 10.90
N ASP A 210 -22.05 -7.41 10.59
CA ASP A 210 -22.61 -8.33 11.59
C ASP A 210 -21.51 -9.02 12.40
N ALA A 211 -20.41 -9.43 11.74
CA ALA A 211 -19.25 -10.00 12.42
C ALA A 211 -18.59 -8.99 13.36
N LEU A 212 -18.39 -7.75 12.92
CA LEU A 212 -17.90 -6.64 13.75
C LEU A 212 -18.81 -6.40 14.96
N ASN A 213 -20.12 -6.36 14.77
CA ASN A 213 -21.09 -6.12 15.85
C ASN A 213 -21.21 -7.27 16.85
N ALA A 214 -20.81 -8.48 16.45
CA ALA A 214 -20.83 -9.68 17.30
C ALA A 214 -19.56 -9.83 18.16
N ASP A 215 -18.51 -9.09 17.83
CA ASP A 215 -17.23 -9.11 18.55
C ASP A 215 -17.13 -7.99 19.58
N SER A 216 -16.19 -8.15 20.51
CA SER A 216 -15.93 -7.17 21.57
C SER A 216 -14.66 -6.36 21.34
N CYS A 217 -13.81 -6.78 20.40
CA CYS A 217 -12.55 -6.10 20.10
C CYS A 217 -12.32 -5.93 18.58
N ALA A 218 -11.51 -4.95 18.27
CA ALA A 218 -10.90 -4.71 16.96
C ALA A 218 -9.43 -5.14 17.01
N THR A 219 -8.76 -5.25 15.87
CA THR A 219 -7.34 -5.65 15.83
C THR A 219 -6.48 -4.70 16.64
N ASP A 220 -6.57 -3.40 16.37
CA ASP A 220 -5.74 -2.39 16.99
C ASP A 220 -6.43 -1.04 17.03
N THR A 221 -5.72 -0.01 17.51
CA THR A 221 -6.31 1.34 17.61
C THR A 221 -6.72 1.88 16.24
N TYR A 222 -5.94 1.57 15.19
CA TYR A 222 -6.26 2.03 13.84
C TYR A 222 -7.49 1.33 13.26
N GLY A 223 -7.63 0.02 13.48
CA GLY A 223 -8.80 -0.76 13.08
C GLY A 223 -10.13 -0.22 13.64
N THR A 224 -10.12 0.43 14.81
CA THR A 224 -11.35 1.06 15.35
C THR A 224 -11.85 2.30 14.59
N SER A 225 -11.10 2.79 13.59
CA SER A 225 -11.42 4.01 12.86
C SER A 225 -12.67 3.87 11.98
N ASP A 226 -12.83 2.75 11.29
CA ASP A 226 -14.06 2.34 10.60
C ASP A 226 -13.99 0.87 10.13
N ALA A 227 -15.07 0.39 9.50
CA ALA A 227 -15.20 -1.00 9.05
C ALA A 227 -14.21 -1.39 7.94
N ALA A 228 -13.79 -0.45 7.09
CA ALA A 228 -12.85 -0.73 6.01
C ALA A 228 -11.43 -0.87 6.55
N GLU A 229 -11.04 0.00 7.47
CA GLU A 229 -9.73 -0.08 8.12
C GLU A 229 -9.61 -1.34 8.98
N GLU A 230 -10.65 -1.72 9.74
CA GLU A 230 -10.64 -3.01 10.47
C GLU A 230 -10.52 -4.20 9.51
N PHE A 231 -11.18 -4.15 8.36
CA PHE A 231 -11.08 -5.23 7.37
C PHE A 231 -9.65 -5.40 6.83
N ALA A 232 -9.00 -4.27 6.51
CA ALA A 232 -7.61 -4.25 6.07
C ALA A 232 -6.64 -4.70 7.18
N GLN A 233 -6.86 -4.29 8.43
CA GLN A 233 -6.05 -4.77 9.56
C GLN A 233 -6.26 -6.26 9.86
N MET A 234 -7.51 -6.73 9.82
CA MET A 234 -7.84 -8.14 10.01
C MET A 234 -7.21 -9.01 8.94
N SER A 235 -7.06 -8.52 7.71
CA SER A 235 -6.32 -9.21 6.64
C SER A 235 -4.84 -9.41 6.96
N VAL A 236 -4.18 -8.44 7.58
CA VAL A 236 -2.78 -8.58 8.01
C VAL A 236 -2.66 -9.68 9.07
N LEU A 237 -3.55 -9.67 10.09
CA LEU A 237 -3.60 -10.74 11.10
C LEU A 237 -3.92 -12.11 10.47
N LYS A 238 -4.85 -12.14 9.52
CA LYS A 238 -5.22 -13.37 8.83
C LYS A 238 -4.04 -13.91 8.03
N THR A 239 -3.32 -13.05 7.32
CA THR A 239 -2.08 -13.38 6.60
C THR A 239 -1.04 -13.96 7.55
N PHE A 240 -0.80 -13.33 8.70
CA PHE A 240 0.07 -13.86 9.76
C PHE A 240 -0.38 -15.27 10.18
N SER A 241 -1.68 -15.45 10.48
CA SER A 241 -2.21 -16.73 10.95
C SER A 241 -2.07 -17.87 9.94
N LEU A 242 -2.15 -17.59 8.64
CA LEU A 242 -1.97 -18.60 7.59
C LEU A 242 -0.50 -19.01 7.40
N ILE A 243 0.43 -18.09 7.70
CA ILE A 243 1.87 -18.36 7.70
C ILE A 243 2.24 -19.22 8.90
N TYR A 244 1.85 -18.81 10.10
CA TYR A 244 2.33 -19.38 11.37
C TYR A 244 1.38 -20.40 12.01
N GLY A 245 0.13 -20.50 11.55
CA GLY A 245 -0.89 -21.39 12.11
C GLY A 245 -1.57 -20.87 13.39
N ALA A 246 -1.27 -19.65 13.82
CA ALA A 246 -1.83 -18.99 14.99
C ALA A 246 -1.73 -17.46 14.87
N LEU A 247 -2.48 -16.72 15.69
CA LEU A 247 -2.28 -15.27 15.84
C LEU A 247 -0.93 -14.95 16.51
N PRO A 248 -0.42 -13.71 16.41
CA PRO A 248 0.80 -13.32 17.10
C PRO A 248 0.68 -13.51 18.62
N SER A 249 1.82 -13.73 19.29
CA SER A 249 1.83 -13.91 20.74
C SER A 249 1.25 -12.69 21.45
N GLY A 250 0.36 -12.93 22.43
CA GLY A 250 -0.28 -11.87 23.22
C GLY A 250 -1.62 -11.38 22.67
N TRP A 251 -2.08 -11.93 21.55
CA TRP A 251 -3.39 -11.66 20.97
C TRP A 251 -4.42 -12.69 21.45
N ASP A 252 -5.60 -12.23 21.88
CA ASP A 252 -6.75 -13.08 22.18
C ASP A 252 -7.69 -13.23 20.96
N PRO A 253 -7.73 -14.39 20.29
CA PRO A 253 -8.65 -14.60 19.16
C PRO A 253 -10.12 -14.61 19.58
N ALA A 254 -10.45 -14.82 20.86
CA ALA A 254 -11.83 -14.97 21.30
C ALA A 254 -12.64 -13.68 21.17
N CYS A 255 -12.01 -12.52 21.37
CA CYS A 255 -12.70 -11.23 21.34
C CYS A 255 -13.05 -10.75 19.93
N MET A 256 -12.37 -11.27 18.90
CA MET A 256 -12.54 -10.97 17.46
C MET A 256 -12.90 -12.23 16.64
N SER A 257 -13.50 -13.23 17.30
CA SER A 257 -13.69 -14.56 16.71
C SER A 257 -14.66 -14.56 15.53
N ASN A 258 -15.66 -13.67 15.51
CA ASN A 258 -16.62 -13.59 14.42
C ASN A 258 -15.98 -12.94 13.18
N GLN A 259 -15.15 -11.92 13.36
CA GLN A 259 -14.38 -11.31 12.28
C GLN A 259 -13.40 -12.31 11.66
N LEU A 260 -12.66 -13.06 12.47
CA LEU A 260 -11.77 -14.12 11.98
C LEU A 260 -12.54 -15.20 11.21
N ALA A 261 -13.69 -15.63 11.73
CA ALA A 261 -14.56 -16.59 11.06
C ALA A 261 -15.12 -16.04 9.74
N TYR A 262 -15.45 -14.75 9.67
CA TYR A 262 -15.85 -14.10 8.43
C TYR A 262 -14.74 -14.16 7.39
N MET A 263 -13.50 -13.84 7.77
CA MET A 263 -12.34 -13.93 6.87
C MET A 263 -12.16 -15.35 6.31
N ASP A 264 -12.41 -16.39 7.10
CA ASP A 264 -12.41 -17.79 6.66
C ASP A 264 -13.49 -18.12 5.61
N THR A 265 -14.57 -17.33 5.53
CA THR A 265 -15.59 -17.52 4.49
C THR A 265 -15.18 -16.97 3.13
N LEU A 266 -14.20 -16.06 3.10
CA LEU A 266 -13.73 -15.45 1.87
C LEU A 266 -12.74 -16.38 1.17
N PRO A 267 -12.99 -16.83 -0.07
CA PRO A 267 -12.10 -17.76 -0.77
C PRO A 267 -10.66 -17.26 -0.89
N LEU A 268 -10.45 -15.94 -0.88
CA LEU A 268 -9.12 -15.34 -0.93
C LEU A 268 -8.24 -15.75 0.25
N TYR A 269 -8.78 -15.85 1.47
CA TYR A 269 -8.01 -16.13 2.69
C TYR A 269 -7.86 -17.64 2.97
N ASP A 270 -8.00 -18.47 1.94
CA ASP A 270 -7.45 -19.82 1.93
C ASP A 270 -5.95 -19.78 1.60
N LYS A 271 -5.14 -20.62 2.27
CA LYS A 271 -3.68 -20.63 2.09
C LYS A 271 -3.26 -20.88 0.65
N THR A 272 -3.97 -21.74 -0.09
CA THR A 272 -3.64 -22.07 -1.48
C THR A 272 -4.07 -20.98 -2.46
N THR A 273 -5.00 -20.11 -2.07
CA THR A 273 -5.47 -18.99 -2.90
C THR A 273 -4.68 -17.72 -2.61
N LEU A 274 -4.43 -17.42 -1.33
CA LEU A 274 -3.71 -16.22 -0.91
C LEU A 274 -2.25 -16.24 -1.38
N PHE A 275 -1.58 -17.39 -1.21
CA PHE A 275 -0.16 -17.60 -1.53
C PHE A 275 0.05 -18.48 -2.77
N ALA A 276 -0.92 -18.56 -3.67
CA ALA A 276 -0.77 -19.32 -4.92
C ALA A 276 0.46 -18.83 -5.73
N ASP A 277 0.91 -19.64 -6.69
CA ASP A 277 1.99 -19.25 -7.61
C ASP A 277 1.44 -18.64 -8.91
N THR A 278 0.25 -18.03 -8.89
CA THR A 278 -0.33 -17.44 -10.10
C THR A 278 -1.34 -16.33 -9.83
N CYS A 279 -1.28 -15.26 -10.63
CA CYS A 279 -2.35 -14.26 -10.72
C CYS A 279 -3.52 -14.68 -11.60
N ALA A 280 -3.53 -15.88 -12.18
CA ALA A 280 -4.65 -16.33 -12.96
C ALA A 280 -5.92 -16.24 -12.08
N THR A 281 -6.76 -15.25 -12.35
CA THR A 281 -8.09 -15.21 -11.78
C THR A 281 -8.81 -16.40 -12.38
N SER A 282 -8.95 -17.48 -11.61
CA SER A 282 -9.93 -18.49 -11.99
C SER A 282 -11.25 -17.73 -12.17
N PRO A 283 -11.96 -17.89 -13.29
CA PRO A 283 -13.27 -17.28 -13.51
C PRO A 283 -14.33 -17.89 -12.59
N THR A 284 -13.93 -18.56 -11.51
CA THR A 284 -14.76 -18.78 -10.34
C THR A 284 -15.28 -17.43 -9.92
N SER A 285 -16.50 -17.15 -10.36
CA SER A 285 -17.52 -16.42 -9.63
C SER A 285 -17.15 -16.35 -8.16
N VAL A 286 -16.49 -15.27 -7.76
CA VAL A 286 -16.44 -14.90 -6.36
C VAL A 286 -17.87 -14.51 -6.08
N SER A 287 -18.66 -15.49 -5.62
CA SER A 287 -19.90 -15.19 -4.95
C SER A 287 -19.47 -14.43 -3.70
N THR A 288 -19.71 -13.13 -3.70
CA THR A 288 -19.78 -12.40 -2.44
C THR A 288 -20.74 -13.17 -1.50
N PRO A 289 -20.58 -13.09 -0.18
CA PRO A 289 -21.46 -13.80 0.75
C PRO A 289 -22.96 -13.52 0.56
N ASP A 290 -23.33 -12.43 -0.15
CA ASP A 290 -24.70 -12.10 -0.56
C ASP A 290 -25.15 -12.69 -1.92
N GLY A 291 -24.32 -13.51 -2.57
CA GLY A 291 -24.60 -14.17 -3.85
C GLY A 291 -24.51 -13.26 -5.09
N ARG A 292 -23.99 -12.03 -4.98
CA ARG A 292 -23.79 -11.15 -6.13
C ARG A 292 -22.53 -11.54 -6.92
N LEU A 293 -22.72 -11.87 -8.18
CA LEU A 293 -21.63 -12.07 -9.14
C LEU A 293 -21.12 -10.70 -9.59
N GLY A 294 -20.06 -10.19 -8.95
CA GLY A 294 -19.34 -9.01 -9.42
C GLY A 294 -18.36 -9.36 -10.54
N THR A 295 -18.40 -8.63 -11.67
CA THR A 295 -17.27 -8.60 -12.62
C THR A 295 -16.10 -7.89 -11.94
N VAL A 296 -14.97 -8.57 -11.83
CA VAL A 296 -13.71 -8.01 -11.30
C VAL A 296 -13.35 -6.74 -12.08
N ARG A 297 -13.38 -5.59 -11.43
CA ARG A 297 -12.87 -4.32 -11.97
C ARG A 297 -11.36 -4.23 -11.71
N ALA A 298 -10.61 -5.23 -12.15
CA ALA A 298 -9.20 -4.97 -12.42
C ALA A 298 -9.22 -4.06 -13.65
N ILE A 299 -9.12 -2.74 -13.44
CA ILE A 299 -8.79 -1.81 -14.53
C ILE A 299 -7.37 -2.15 -14.90
N LYS A 300 -7.21 -3.17 -15.74
CA LYS A 300 -5.96 -3.49 -16.39
C LYS A 300 -5.68 -2.28 -17.27
N ILE A 301 -4.77 -1.41 -16.85
CA ILE A 301 -4.18 -0.46 -17.79
C ILE A 301 -3.37 -1.36 -18.72
N ASP A 302 -3.81 -1.48 -19.97
CA ASP A 302 -3.09 -2.19 -21.02
C ASP A 302 -1.73 -1.51 -21.23
N GLY A 303 -0.76 -1.87 -20.38
CA GLY A 303 0.65 -1.63 -20.66
C GLY A 303 1.02 -2.43 -21.92
N PRO A 304 1.88 -1.91 -22.80
CA PRO A 304 2.33 -2.70 -23.94
C PRO A 304 2.97 -3.98 -23.42
N SER A 305 2.41 -5.12 -23.87
CA SER A 305 2.97 -6.45 -23.61
C SER A 305 4.49 -6.40 -23.87
N PRO A 306 5.34 -6.90 -22.95
CA PRO A 306 6.79 -6.88 -23.17
C PRO A 306 7.09 -7.56 -24.51
N VAL A 307 7.76 -6.83 -25.40
CA VAL A 307 8.14 -7.32 -26.73
C VAL A 307 9.06 -8.53 -26.52
N PRO A 308 8.69 -9.74 -27.00
CA PRO A 308 9.57 -10.90 -26.92
C PRO A 308 10.90 -10.58 -27.61
N GLY A 309 12.00 -10.57 -26.86
CA GLY A 309 13.35 -10.40 -27.41
C GLY A 309 14.11 -9.12 -27.03
N ALA A 310 13.62 -8.28 -26.13
CA ALA A 310 14.46 -7.25 -25.53
C ALA A 310 15.52 -7.90 -24.62
N PRO A 311 16.84 -7.65 -24.82
CA PRO A 311 17.87 -8.26 -23.99
C PRO A 311 17.76 -7.78 -22.54
N LEU A 312 17.67 -8.73 -21.61
CA LEU A 312 17.74 -8.51 -20.18
C LEU A 312 19.02 -7.72 -19.86
N ARG A 313 18.88 -6.48 -19.37
CA ARG A 313 20.00 -5.77 -18.75
C ARG A 313 20.09 -6.22 -17.30
N ILE A 314 20.95 -7.20 -17.04
CA ILE A 314 21.37 -7.57 -15.69
C ILE A 314 22.11 -6.37 -15.10
N ASN A 315 21.66 -5.86 -13.95
CA ASN A 315 22.40 -4.89 -13.16
C ASN A 315 23.69 -5.55 -12.63
N PRO A 316 24.90 -5.14 -13.05
CA PRO A 316 26.14 -5.81 -12.64
C PRO A 316 26.59 -5.49 -11.20
N ASN A 317 25.87 -4.64 -10.46
CA ASN A 317 26.30 -4.17 -9.14
C ASN A 317 25.71 -4.94 -7.94
N ALA A 318 25.03 -6.07 -8.15
CA ALA A 318 24.69 -6.98 -7.06
C ALA A 318 25.96 -7.72 -6.60
N ASN A 319 26.61 -7.19 -5.57
CA ASN A 319 27.81 -7.74 -4.95
C ASN A 319 27.44 -8.96 -4.06
N PRO A 320 27.88 -10.21 -4.36
CA PRO A 320 27.58 -11.36 -3.54
C PRO A 320 28.78 -11.69 -2.64
N THR A 321 28.74 -11.27 -1.38
CA THR A 321 29.58 -11.86 -0.34
C THR A 321 28.73 -12.72 0.58
N ALA A 322 28.61 -14.00 0.22
CA ALA A 322 28.23 -15.06 1.14
C ALA A 322 29.28 -16.17 1.08
N HIS A 323 29.90 -16.41 2.23
CA HIS A 323 30.91 -17.43 2.48
C HIS A 323 30.32 -18.83 2.31
N VAL A 324 30.91 -19.65 1.42
CA VAL A 324 30.66 -21.09 1.34
C VAL A 324 31.79 -21.83 2.05
N PRO A 325 31.52 -22.69 3.04
CA PRO A 325 32.44 -23.76 3.42
C PRO A 325 32.14 -25.01 2.59
N SER A 326 33.20 -25.46 1.91
CA SER A 326 33.32 -26.72 1.20
C SER A 326 33.10 -27.92 2.13
N SER A 327 32.30 -28.90 1.69
CA SER A 327 32.41 -30.27 2.19
C SER A 327 32.36 -31.26 1.03
N THR A 328 33.35 -32.14 1.05
CA THR A 328 33.66 -33.17 0.06
C THR A 328 32.77 -34.39 0.22
N SER A 329 32.44 -34.99 -0.92
CA SER A 329 31.75 -36.25 -1.09
C SER A 329 32.55 -37.45 -0.57
N GLU A 330 31.90 -38.35 0.17
CA GLU A 330 32.30 -39.75 0.24
C GLU A 330 31.05 -40.64 0.34
N ALA A 331 30.97 -41.62 -0.56
CA ALA A 331 29.88 -42.57 -0.67
C ALA A 331 30.26 -43.88 0.01
N LEU A 332 29.42 -44.41 0.91
CA LEU A 332 29.44 -45.82 1.31
C LEU A 332 28.03 -46.36 1.59
N THR A 333 27.90 -47.65 1.27
CA THR A 333 26.77 -48.56 1.06
C THR A 333 25.88 -48.89 2.28
N PRO A 334 24.71 -49.55 2.09
CA PRO A 334 23.71 -49.75 3.13
C PRO A 334 23.93 -51.04 3.93
N SER A 335 23.58 -51.03 5.21
CA SER A 335 23.34 -52.25 5.98
C SER A 335 22.24 -52.05 7.01
N SER A 336 21.29 -52.98 6.99
CA SER A 336 20.11 -53.09 7.83
C SER A 336 20.41 -53.70 9.20
N THR A 337 19.84 -53.18 10.30
CA THR A 337 19.39 -54.02 11.44
C THR A 337 18.34 -53.31 12.30
N LEU A 338 17.26 -54.02 12.62
CA LEU A 338 16.24 -53.69 13.63
C LEU A 338 16.78 -53.84 15.07
N ILE A 339 16.19 -53.12 16.05
CA ILE A 339 15.50 -53.63 17.28
C ILE A 339 15.41 -52.52 18.36
N ALA A 340 14.15 -52.11 18.64
CA ALA A 340 13.45 -51.87 19.92
C ALA A 340 13.98 -50.93 21.05
N PRO A 341 13.07 -50.41 21.93
CA PRO A 341 13.23 -49.16 22.67
C PRO A 341 13.56 -49.32 24.17
N ILE A 342 14.10 -48.27 24.81
CA ILE A 342 14.31 -48.22 26.26
C ILE A 342 13.76 -46.92 26.88
N SER A 343 12.69 -47.12 27.66
CA SER A 343 12.26 -46.54 28.95
C SER A 343 12.92 -45.28 29.56
N VAL A 344 12.06 -44.29 29.84
CA VAL A 344 11.71 -43.66 31.13
C VAL A 344 12.68 -43.77 32.33
N GLY A 345 13.01 -42.60 32.91
CA GLY A 345 13.39 -42.37 34.31
C GLY A 345 13.57 -40.85 34.53
N LYS A 346 12.60 -40.11 35.08
CA LYS A 346 12.32 -39.81 36.50
C LYS A 346 13.47 -39.11 37.27
N ASP A 347 13.19 -37.82 37.54
CA ASP A 347 13.75 -36.84 38.50
C ASP A 347 14.08 -37.44 39.90
N PRO A 348 15.05 -36.89 40.69
CA PRO A 348 14.75 -35.72 41.55
C PRO A 348 15.91 -34.76 41.96
N THR A 349 15.49 -33.55 42.38
CA THR A 349 15.97 -32.70 43.52
C THR A 349 17.15 -31.71 43.40
N ASP A 350 16.78 -30.44 43.58
CA ASP A 350 17.27 -29.43 44.55
C ASP A 350 18.77 -29.25 44.83
N ASN A 351 19.28 -28.04 44.53
CA ASN A 351 20.07 -27.24 45.49
C ASN A 351 20.10 -25.75 45.07
N PRO A 352 19.84 -24.79 45.98
CA PRO A 352 19.95 -23.35 45.72
C PRO A 352 21.33 -22.78 46.11
N ASP A 353 21.52 -21.50 45.83
CA ASP A 353 22.60 -20.58 46.24
C ASP A 353 23.88 -20.54 45.38
N ALA A 354 24.08 -19.45 44.63
CA ALA A 354 24.96 -18.34 45.05
C ALA A 354 25.40 -17.42 43.89
N GLU A 355 25.18 -16.12 44.13
CA GLU A 355 26.06 -14.98 43.84
C GLU A 355 26.54 -14.63 42.41
N ASN A 356 25.97 -13.51 41.95
CA ASN A 356 26.67 -12.23 41.71
C ASN A 356 27.93 -12.23 40.81
N LYS A 357 27.77 -11.77 39.57
CA LYS A 357 28.82 -11.00 38.87
C LYS A 357 28.24 -10.03 37.84
N LYS A 358 28.46 -8.74 38.13
CA LYS A 358 28.32 -7.60 37.22
C LYS A 358 29.13 -7.80 35.94
N GLY A 359 28.54 -7.50 34.80
CA GLY A 359 29.22 -7.33 33.53
C GLY A 359 28.41 -6.42 32.62
N ASN A 360 28.88 -5.19 32.43
CA ASN A 360 28.36 -4.21 31.51
C ASN A 360 28.26 -4.78 30.09
N ALA A 361 27.11 -4.63 29.43
CA ALA A 361 27.00 -4.77 27.99
C ALA A 361 26.00 -3.75 27.44
N ALA A 362 26.46 -3.09 26.38
CA ALA A 362 25.86 -2.09 25.52
C ALA A 362 24.33 -2.06 25.41
N VAL A 363 23.79 -0.85 25.54
CA VAL A 363 22.47 -0.45 25.04
C VAL A 363 22.50 -0.44 23.51
N PRO A 364 21.66 -1.19 22.79
CA PRO A 364 21.34 -0.89 21.41
C PRO A 364 20.30 0.24 21.40
N LEU A 365 20.57 1.28 20.60
CA LEU A 365 19.57 2.27 20.22
C LEU A 365 18.41 1.55 19.51
N LEU A 366 17.30 1.36 20.23
CA LEU A 366 16.00 1.08 19.66
C LEU A 366 15.51 2.36 18.99
N HIS A 367 15.53 2.38 17.66
CA HIS A 367 14.75 3.32 16.88
C HIS A 367 13.27 3.00 17.12
N HIS A 368 12.62 3.80 17.95
CA HIS A 368 11.17 3.80 18.07
C HIS A 368 10.58 4.43 16.81
N SER A 369 10.01 3.62 15.90
CA SER A 369 9.05 4.07 14.90
C SER A 369 7.75 4.41 15.63
N ARG A 370 7.59 5.68 16.02
CA ARG A 370 6.34 6.18 16.56
C ARG A 370 5.37 6.41 15.40
N TRP A 371 4.37 5.54 15.27
CA TRP A 371 3.15 5.83 14.53
C TRP A 371 2.36 6.90 15.30
N GLN A 372 2.63 8.19 15.04
CA GLN A 372 1.85 9.29 15.59
C GLN A 372 1.20 10.08 14.46
N TRP A 373 -0.06 9.76 14.16
CA TRP A 373 -0.84 10.59 13.26
C TRP A 373 -1.13 11.95 13.88
N SER A 374 -0.75 12.97 13.11
CA SER A 374 -1.24 14.34 13.24
C SER A 374 -2.70 14.41 12.75
N ARG A 375 -3.61 14.77 13.64
CA ARG A 375 -4.99 15.13 13.29
C ARG A 375 -4.99 16.38 12.41
N LEU A 376 -5.18 16.24 11.09
CA LEU A 376 -5.60 17.35 10.24
C LEU A 376 -7.13 17.49 10.36
N LEU A 377 -7.51 18.46 11.18
CA LEU A 377 -8.88 18.90 11.43
C LEU A 377 -9.60 19.30 10.13
N TYR A 378 -10.66 18.57 9.77
CA TYR A 378 -11.76 19.14 9.02
C TYR A 378 -12.51 20.16 9.89
N SER A 379 -12.15 21.45 9.76
CA SER A 379 -13.02 22.54 10.24
C SER A 379 -13.97 22.94 9.12
N CYS A 380 -15.19 22.41 9.13
CA CYS A 380 -16.32 23.04 8.45
C CYS A 380 -16.63 24.37 9.15
N VAL A 381 -16.29 25.48 8.50
CA VAL A 381 -16.74 26.82 8.91
C VAL A 381 -18.22 26.93 8.57
N ALA A 382 -19.09 26.77 9.56
CA ALA A 382 -20.47 27.23 9.49
C ALA A 382 -20.51 28.73 9.81
N VAL A 383 -20.50 29.59 8.78
CA VAL A 383 -20.90 31.00 8.94
C VAL A 383 -22.43 31.06 8.95
N VAL A 384 -23.01 31.18 10.14
CA VAL A 384 -24.39 31.63 10.31
C VAL A 384 -24.39 33.16 10.21
N SER A 385 -24.86 33.70 9.09
CA SER A 385 -25.17 35.13 8.98
C SER A 385 -26.56 35.40 9.57
N ILE A 386 -26.59 35.94 10.78
CA ILE A 386 -27.74 36.70 11.29
C ILE A 386 -27.52 38.16 10.87
N LEU A 387 -28.35 38.66 9.95
CA LEU A 387 -28.58 40.10 9.79
C LEU A 387 -30.04 40.37 10.11
N GLY A 388 -30.26 40.86 11.33
CA GLY A 388 -31.48 41.52 11.74
C GLY A 388 -31.17 42.98 12.03
N VAL A 389 -31.86 43.86 11.28
CA VAL A 389 -32.48 45.12 11.72
C VAL A 389 -31.68 45.99 12.72
N TYR A 390 -31.13 47.10 12.25
CA TYR A 390 -31.49 48.47 12.68
C TYR A 390 -31.02 49.50 11.64
#